data_AF-A0A967K1W2-F1
#
_entry.id   AF-A0A967K1W2-F1
#
_cell.length_a   1.000
_cell.length_b   1.000
_cell.length_c   1.000
_cell.angle_alpha   90.00
_cell.angle_beta   90.00
_cell.angle_gamma   90.00
#
_symmetry.space_group_name_H-M   'P 1'
#
loop_
_entity.id
_entity.type
_entity.pdbx_description
1 polymer ?
#
loop_
_entity_poly.entity_id
_entity_poly.type
_entity_poly.pdbx_seq_one_letter_code
_entity_poly.pdbx_strand_id
1 'polypeptide(L)'
;MAGIFDQTIVNQVQQANDIVDLISEHVSLKKKGREMVGLCPFHDDHRPSMYVNSAKQIFKCFACGAGGSIFTFVQMRENLTFPQTLQRLAERAGIKLKPPKTQGSKPSTDDVDPNEIARVNTWAAKY
;
A
#
# COMPACT_ATOMS: atom_id res chain seq x y z
N MET A 1 -2.68 -7.39 9.88
CA MET A 1 -3.83 -6.84 9.11
C MET A 1 -3.86 -7.44 7.70
N ALA A 2 -4.30 -8.71 7.58
CA ALA A 2 -4.35 -9.43 6.30
C ALA A 2 -5.78 -10.00 6.09
N GLY A 3 -6.78 -9.10 6.02
CA GLY A 3 -8.20 -9.50 6.06
C GLY A 3 -8.99 -9.30 4.77
N ILE A 4 -8.41 -8.73 3.71
CA ILE A 4 -9.18 -8.31 2.50
C ILE A 4 -8.76 -9.10 1.25
N PHE A 5 -7.52 -9.58 1.18
CA PHE A 5 -6.98 -10.24 -0.01
C PHE A 5 -6.37 -11.61 0.32
N ASP A 6 -6.49 -12.55 -0.62
CA ASP A 6 -5.85 -13.85 -0.55
C ASP A 6 -4.32 -13.68 -0.52
N GLN A 7 -3.66 -14.27 0.49
CA GLN A 7 -2.20 -14.19 0.64
C GLN A 7 -1.46 -14.76 -0.57
N THR A 8 -2.04 -15.75 -1.25
CA THR A 8 -1.48 -16.37 -2.46
C THR A 8 -1.39 -15.34 -3.58
N ILE A 9 -2.44 -14.55 -3.78
CA ILE A 9 -2.49 -13.48 -4.78
C ILE A 9 -1.52 -12.36 -4.42
N VAL A 10 -1.46 -11.96 -3.14
CA VAL A 10 -0.49 -10.95 -2.68
C VAL A 10 0.95 -11.40 -2.96
N ASN A 11 1.29 -12.64 -2.62
CA ASN A 11 2.60 -13.20 -2.88
C ASN A 11 2.90 -13.31 -4.38
N GLN A 12 1.92 -13.71 -5.19
CA GLN A 12 2.08 -13.79 -6.64
C GLN A 12 2.37 -12.41 -7.25
N VAL A 13 1.63 -11.37 -6.83
CA VAL A 13 1.89 -9.99 -7.26
C VAL A 13 3.26 -9.51 -6.81
N GLN A 14 3.65 -9.84 -5.58
CA GLN A 14 4.98 -9.49 -5.07
C GLN A 14 6.10 -10.16 -5.87
N GLN A 15 5.96 -11.44 -6.21
CA GLN A 15 6.97 -12.20 -6.96
C GLN A 15 7.05 -11.79 -8.44
N ALA A 16 5.94 -11.31 -9.01
CA ALA A 16 5.89 -10.87 -10.40
C ALA A 16 6.51 -9.48 -10.63
N ASN A 17 6.87 -8.76 -9.57
CA ASN A 17 7.44 -7.42 -9.68
C ASN A 17 8.81 -7.36 -8.99
N ASP A 18 9.87 -7.09 -9.74
CA ASP A 18 11.21 -6.87 -9.19
C ASP A 18 11.34 -5.43 -8.63
N ILE A 19 11.88 -5.32 -7.42
CA ILE A 19 12.04 -4.03 -6.74
C ILE A 19 13.07 -3.12 -7.43
N VAL A 20 14.14 -3.67 -8.01
CA VAL A 20 15.15 -2.90 -8.72
C VAL A 20 14.55 -2.29 -9.97
N ASP A 21 13.80 -3.07 -10.74
CA ASP A 21 13.14 -2.60 -11.96
C ASP A 21 12.15 -1.47 -11.64
N LEU A 22 11.29 -1.67 -10.63
CA LEU A 22 10.30 -0.66 -10.24
C LEU A 22 10.96 0.62 -9.72
N ILE A 23 11.99 0.53 -8.89
CA ILE A 23 12.67 1.72 -8.37
C ILE A 23 13.45 2.43 -9.49
N SER A 24 14.04 1.68 -10.42
CA SER A 24 14.85 2.21 -11.52
C SER A 24 14.04 3.07 -12.50
N GLU A 25 12.72 2.88 -12.58
CA GLU A 25 11.84 3.75 -13.36
C GLU A 25 11.74 5.17 -12.80
N HIS A 26 11.98 5.33 -11.50
CA HIS A 26 11.79 6.61 -10.82
C HIS A 26 13.08 7.21 -10.28
N VAL A 27 14.15 6.42 -10.15
CA VAL A 27 15.44 6.83 -9.61
C VAL A 27 16.55 6.15 -10.37
N SER A 28 17.56 6.90 -10.80
CA SER A 28 18.77 6.30 -11.34
C SER A 28 19.55 5.54 -10.26
N LEU A 29 19.58 4.22 -10.39
CA LEU A 29 20.34 3.34 -9.52
C LEU A 29 21.70 3.00 -10.13
N LYS A 30 22.74 2.90 -9.29
CA LYS A 30 24.09 2.45 -9.65
C LYS A 30 24.45 1.20 -8.85
N LYS A 31 25.07 0.24 -9.50
CA LYS A 31 25.50 -1.00 -8.84
C LYS A 31 26.66 -0.74 -7.87
N LYS A 32 26.52 -1.20 -6.63
CA LYS A 32 27.55 -1.17 -5.58
C LYS A 32 27.65 -2.55 -4.93
N GLY A 33 28.55 -3.39 -5.45
CA GLY A 33 28.67 -4.78 -5.03
C GLY A 33 27.43 -5.59 -5.39
N ARG A 34 26.74 -6.09 -4.36
CA ARG A 34 25.50 -6.89 -4.47
C ARG A 34 24.22 -6.04 -4.40
N GLU A 35 24.35 -4.76 -4.10
CA GLU A 35 23.24 -3.84 -3.91
C GLU A 35 23.24 -2.76 -4.99
N MET A 36 22.11 -2.09 -5.15
CA MET A 36 21.93 -0.96 -6.03
C MET A 36 21.75 0.30 -5.18
N VAL A 37 22.38 1.41 -5.56
CA VAL A 37 22.41 2.64 -4.75
C VAL A 37 21.96 3.82 -5.59
N GLY A 38 21.12 4.69 -5.01
CA GLY A 38 20.59 5.88 -5.67
C GLY A 38 20.23 6.99 -4.69
N LEU A 39 19.78 8.12 -5.24
CA LEU A 39 19.20 9.20 -4.45
C LEU A 39 17.85 8.78 -3.88
N CYS A 40 17.59 9.11 -2.63
CA CYS A 40 16.31 8.81 -2.01
C CYS A 40 15.26 9.81 -2.51
N PRO A 41 14.10 9.34 -3.01
CA PRO A 41 13.05 10.23 -3.47
C PRO A 41 12.11 10.74 -2.37
N PHE A 42 12.27 10.25 -1.14
CA PHE A 42 11.37 10.52 -0.02
C PHE A 42 11.83 11.69 0.85
N HIS A 43 12.95 12.31 0.50
CA HIS A 43 13.44 13.54 1.12
C HIS A 43 14.32 14.27 0.11
N ASP A 44 14.71 15.50 0.43
CA ASP A 44 15.63 16.29 -0.39
C ASP A 44 17.07 15.74 -0.27
N ASP A 45 17.39 14.76 -1.13
CA ASP A 45 18.64 14.02 -1.09
C ASP A 45 19.64 14.51 -2.14
N HIS A 46 20.85 14.86 -1.68
CA HIS A 46 21.95 15.31 -2.52
C HIS A 46 23.08 14.28 -2.64
N ARG A 47 23.04 13.19 -1.84
CA ARG A 47 24.09 12.17 -1.81
C ARG A 47 23.45 10.79 -1.76
N PRO A 48 23.81 9.85 -2.66
CA PRO A 48 23.13 8.55 -2.73
C PRO A 48 23.04 7.83 -1.37
N SER A 49 21.85 7.86 -0.77
CA SER A 49 21.58 7.37 0.59
C SER A 49 20.63 6.17 0.60
N MET A 50 19.99 5.89 -0.55
CA MET A 50 19.06 4.78 -0.73
C MET A 50 19.79 3.56 -1.30
N TYR A 51 19.65 2.43 -0.61
CA TYR A 51 20.17 1.13 -0.99
C TYR A 51 19.01 0.19 -1.31
N VAL A 52 19.15 -0.58 -2.38
CA VAL A 52 18.17 -1.57 -2.85
C VAL A 52 18.87 -2.92 -2.93
N ASN A 53 18.32 -3.91 -2.24
CA ASN A 53 18.84 -5.26 -2.21
C ASN A 53 17.94 -6.17 -3.06
N SER A 54 18.41 -6.53 -4.25
CA SER A 54 17.66 -7.38 -5.19
C SER A 54 17.38 -8.78 -4.63
N ALA A 55 18.33 -9.39 -3.93
CA ALA A 55 18.12 -10.74 -3.37
C ALA A 55 17.05 -10.76 -2.26
N LYS A 56 16.98 -9.71 -1.45
CA LYS A 56 15.99 -9.58 -0.37
C LYS A 56 14.68 -8.90 -0.82
N GLN A 57 14.65 -8.34 -2.02
CA GLN A 57 13.52 -7.55 -2.54
C GLN A 57 13.07 -6.42 -1.58
N ILE A 58 14.05 -5.67 -1.03
CA ILE A 58 13.82 -4.54 -0.11
C ILE A 58 14.66 -3.33 -0.47
N PHE A 59 14.20 -2.15 -0.04
CA PHE A 59 14.96 -0.91 -0.07
C PHE A 59 15.10 -0.29 1.32
N LYS A 60 16.16 0.50 1.53
CA LYS A 60 16.38 1.28 2.73
C LYS A 60 17.16 2.56 2.40
N CYS A 61 16.63 3.69 2.81
CA CYS A 61 17.35 4.95 2.91
C CYS A 61 17.95 5.07 4.31
N PHE A 62 19.28 5.25 4.37
CA PHE A 62 19.99 5.43 5.63
C PHE A 62 20.00 6.87 6.13
N ALA A 63 19.57 7.85 5.32
CA ALA A 63 19.47 9.25 5.72
C ALA A 63 18.12 9.58 6.39
N CYS A 64 17.00 9.27 5.73
CA CYS A 64 15.66 9.58 6.25
C CYS A 64 14.95 8.38 6.91
N GLY A 65 15.53 7.17 6.84
CA GLY A 65 14.95 5.98 7.44
C GLY A 65 13.85 5.29 6.63
N ALA A 66 13.38 5.89 5.53
CA ALA A 66 12.42 5.26 4.62
C ALA A 66 12.92 3.88 4.16
N GLY A 67 12.06 2.87 4.15
CA GLY A 67 12.45 1.53 3.74
C GLY A 67 11.32 0.53 3.85
N GLY A 68 11.44 -0.58 3.16
CA GLY A 68 10.42 -1.62 3.13
C GLY A 68 10.49 -2.45 1.87
N SER A 69 9.36 -3.07 1.54
CA SER A 69 9.19 -3.87 0.32
C SER A 69 8.74 -2.98 -0.85
N ILE A 70 8.53 -3.61 -2.00
CA ILE A 70 7.97 -2.97 -3.19
C ILE A 70 6.62 -2.29 -2.92
N PHE A 71 5.77 -2.90 -2.07
CA PHE A 71 4.50 -2.30 -1.66
C PHE A 71 4.73 -1.00 -0.91
N THR A 72 5.62 -1.01 0.09
CA THR A 72 5.94 0.17 0.87
C THR A 72 6.47 1.31 -0.01
N PHE A 73 7.33 0.99 -0.98
CA PHE A 73 7.85 2.00 -1.91
C PHE A 73 6.74 2.69 -2.69
N VAL A 74 5.85 1.92 -3.32
CA VAL A 74 4.74 2.46 -4.13
C VAL A 74 3.74 3.21 -3.25
N GLN A 75 3.40 2.68 -2.07
CA GLN A 75 2.54 3.35 -1.11
C GLN A 75 3.08 4.73 -0.72
N MET A 76 4.38 4.83 -0.42
CA MET A 76 5.01 6.09 -0.03
C MET A 76 5.14 7.05 -1.21
N ARG A 77 5.45 6.55 -2.41
CA ARG A 77 5.65 7.38 -3.61
C ARG A 77 4.36 8.00 -4.11
N GLU A 78 3.31 7.20 -4.17
CA GLU A 78 2.05 7.55 -4.82
C GLU A 78 0.94 7.86 -3.81
N ASN A 79 1.26 7.81 -2.52
CA ASN A 79 0.33 8.02 -1.42
C ASN A 79 -0.90 7.10 -1.53
N LEU A 80 -0.67 5.83 -1.87
CA LEU A 80 -1.72 4.83 -2.07
C LEU A 80 -1.93 3.99 -0.81
N THR A 81 -3.18 3.58 -0.59
CA THR A 81 -3.51 2.54 0.39
C THR A 81 -3.01 1.17 -0.09
N PHE A 82 -2.94 0.19 0.81
CA PHE A 82 -2.49 -1.17 0.44
C PHE A 82 -3.35 -1.81 -0.66
N PRO A 83 -4.70 -1.77 -0.62
CA PRO A 83 -5.55 -2.27 -1.70
C PRO A 83 -5.25 -1.63 -3.06
N GLN A 84 -5.11 -0.30 -3.10
CA GLN A 84 -4.80 0.44 -4.33
C GLN A 84 -3.42 0.09 -4.86
N THR A 85 -2.44 -0.05 -3.98
CA THR A 85 -1.08 -0.45 -4.34
C THR A 85 -1.04 -1.87 -4.91
N LEU A 86 -1.74 -2.80 -4.27
CA LEU A 86 -1.84 -4.17 -4.75
C LEU A 86 -2.48 -4.21 -6.14
N GLN A 87 -3.55 -3.44 -6.35
CA GLN A 87 -4.19 -3.31 -7.65
C GLN A 87 -3.23 -2.77 -8.71
N ARG A 88 -2.52 -1.68 -8.41
CA ARG A 88 -1.55 -1.09 -9.34
C ARG A 88 -0.42 -2.05 -9.73
N LEU A 89 0.14 -2.76 -8.74
CA LEU A 89 1.19 -3.75 -8.99
C LEU A 89 0.67 -4.99 -9.73
N ALA A 90 -0.59 -5.37 -9.51
CA ALA A 90 -1.23 -6.46 -10.23
C ALA A 90 -1.50 -6.09 -11.69
N GLU A 91 -1.99 -4.88 -11.96
CA GLU A 91 -2.19 -4.35 -13.30
C GLU A 91 -0.87 -4.30 -14.08
N ARG A 92 0.20 -3.82 -13.43
CA ARG A 92 1.56 -3.82 -13.99
C ARG A 92 2.05 -5.23 -14.35
N ALA A 93 1.76 -6.23 -13.51
CA ALA A 93 2.13 -7.62 -13.72
C ALA A 93 1.14 -8.41 -14.62
N GLY A 94 0.06 -7.79 -15.10
CA GLY A 94 -1.00 -8.47 -15.86
C GLY A 94 -1.82 -9.49 -15.03
N ILE A 95 -1.79 -9.40 -13.71
CA ILE A 95 -2.51 -10.31 -12.79
C ILE A 95 -3.91 -9.74 -12.54
N LYS A 96 -4.95 -10.51 -12.91
CA LYS A 96 -6.34 -10.12 -12.65
C LYS A 96 -6.67 -10.32 -11.17
N LEU A 97 -6.84 -9.22 -10.44
CA LEU A 97 -7.42 -9.27 -9.09
C LEU A 97 -8.93 -9.46 -9.19
N LYS A 98 -9.48 -10.34 -8.35
CA LYS A 98 -10.92 -10.32 -8.09
C LYS A 98 -11.23 -9.05 -7.30
N PRO A 99 -12.29 -8.31 -7.64
CA PRO A 99 -12.69 -7.16 -6.83
C PRO A 99 -12.84 -7.62 -5.37
N PRO A 100 -12.37 -6.83 -4.40
CA PRO A 100 -12.59 -7.16 -3.01
C PRO A 100 -14.09 -7.39 -2.82
N LYS A 101 -14.47 -8.50 -2.17
CA LYS A 101 -15.87 -8.69 -1.77
C LYS A 101 -16.18 -7.49 -0.90
N THR A 102 -16.94 -6.53 -1.42
CA THR A 102 -17.51 -5.43 -0.67
C THR A 102 -18.39 -6.09 0.38
N GLN A 103 -17.84 -6.35 1.57
CA GLN A 103 -18.70 -6.46 2.74
C GLN A 103 -19.33 -5.09 2.81
N GLY A 104 -20.66 -5.06 2.60
CA GLY A 104 -21.41 -3.87 2.24
C GLY A 104 -20.91 -2.62 2.95
N SER A 105 -20.76 -1.55 2.18
CA SER A 105 -20.86 -0.19 2.69
C SER A 105 -21.83 -0.19 3.86
N LYS A 106 -21.33 0.03 5.09
CA LYS A 106 -22.22 0.36 6.20
C LYS A 106 -23.13 1.47 5.70
N PRO A 107 -24.46 1.36 5.82
CA PRO A 107 -25.32 2.48 5.50
C PRO A 107 -24.80 3.67 6.33
N SER A 108 -24.47 4.75 5.63
CA SER A 108 -24.21 6.04 6.24
C SER A 108 -25.34 6.32 7.23
N THR A 109 -24.99 6.56 8.50
CA THR A 109 -25.94 6.91 9.57
C THR A 109 -26.52 8.31 9.40
N ASP A 110 -26.41 8.91 8.22
CA ASP A 110 -26.80 10.28 7.94
C ASP A 110 -28.32 10.44 7.68
N ASP A 111 -29.05 9.33 7.58
CA ASP A 111 -30.52 9.30 7.39
C ASP A 111 -31.26 8.71 8.61
N VAL A 112 -30.78 8.93 9.84
CA VAL A 112 -31.58 8.59 11.03
C VAL A 112 -32.33 9.83 11.51
N ASP A 113 -33.62 9.90 11.19
CA ASP A 113 -34.50 10.99 11.59
C ASP A 113 -34.55 11.11 13.13
N PRO A 114 -34.14 12.25 13.72
CA PRO A 114 -34.14 12.47 15.18
C PRO A 114 -35.51 12.23 15.84
N ASN A 115 -36.60 12.38 15.08
CA ASN A 115 -37.95 12.21 15.58
C ASN A 115 -38.31 10.73 15.77
N GLU A 116 -37.73 9.81 14.99
CA GLU A 116 -37.90 8.36 15.22
C GLU A 116 -37.20 7.90 16.50
N ILE A 117 -35.98 8.39 16.75
CA ILE A 117 -35.22 8.06 17.97
C ILE A 117 -35.99 8.50 19.22
N ALA A 118 -36.60 9.69 19.18
CA ALA A 118 -37.39 10.21 20.29
C ALA A 118 -38.60 9.30 20.62
N ARG A 119 -39.30 8.79 19.60
CA ARG A 119 -40.45 7.89 19.79
C ARG A 119 -40.03 6.57 20.43
N VAL A 120 -38.93 5.97 19.98
CA VAL A 120 -38.42 4.71 20.56
C VAL A 120 -38.01 4.90 22.03
N ASN A 121 -37.31 5.99 22.35
CA ASN A 121 -36.90 6.27 23.73
C ASN A 121 -38.10 6.53 24.66
N THR A 122 -39.14 7.21 24.16
CA THR A 122 -40.37 7.43 24.97
C THR A 122 -41.16 6.15 25.25
N TRP A 123 -41.10 5.16 24.36
CA TRP A 123 -41.71 3.85 24.60
C TRP A 123 -40.93 3.06 25.67
N ALA A 124 -39.60 3.10 25.60
CA ALA A 124 -38.73 2.45 26.58
C ALA A 124 -38.82 3.09 27.98
N ALA A 125 -39.14 4.38 28.08
CA ALA A 125 -39.29 5.08 29.37
C ALA A 125 -40.65 4.85 30.07
N LYS A 126 -41.59 4.17 29.41
CA LYS A 126 -42.94 3.87 29.95
C LYS A 126 -43.08 2.48 30.57
N TYR A 127 -42.01 1.68 30.56
CA TYR A 127 -41.87 0.40 31.25
C TYR A 127 -40.60 0.39 32.09
#